data_AF-A0A7S2BEJ3-F1
#
_entry.id   AF-A0A7S2BEJ3-F1
#
_cell.length_a   1.000
_cell.length_b   1.000
_cell.length_c   1.000
_cell.angle_alpha   90.00
_cell.angle_beta   90.00
_cell.angle_gamma   90.00
#
_symmetry.space_group_name_H-M   'P 1'
#
loop_
_entity.id
_entity.type
_entity.pdbx_description
1 polymer ?
#
loop_
_entity_poly.entity_id
_entity_poly.type
_entity_poly.pdbx_seq_one_letter_code
_entity_poly.pdbx_strand_id
1 'polypeptide(L)'
;MRSLSLNSGDRTPINQPQGYGGPPPLRKGQNTRPIDLFVTVLLPWLVFTLIVSLFVFAYEEFAPLVWALLVASTLLALLFVAMGGAAGRAWHLTLGFLILASLGIAIPLGLYIENGYMKEYWRLDNGAVYRQVSPSDPGASHSDATVLEFMQGAFVDVQRSVGYMQGGTVYCVAPVSGRLAGASIQYWAVGNNCCEQRGNFLCDDVEDAGALSGLAVHGDESFKTAVRMAESVYDLSPSSTSPVLVKWTSDAGAYKDGLWTSAAVLVVISSIVHLVASMLAGFITVRYLLK
;
A
#
# COMPACT_ATOMS: atom_id res chain seq x y z
N MET A 1 -40.23 48.34 -93.16
CA MET A 1 -41.43 47.48 -93.21
C MET A 1 -41.03 46.06 -92.82
N ARG A 2 -41.82 45.43 -91.94
CA ARG A 2 -41.60 44.11 -91.33
C ARG A 2 -41.82 42.94 -92.30
N SER A 3 -41.03 41.89 -92.15
CA SER A 3 -41.26 40.43 -92.41
C SER A 3 -39.88 39.79 -92.73
N LEU A 4 -39.49 38.56 -92.39
CA LEU A 4 -40.06 37.40 -91.71
C LEU A 4 -38.88 36.49 -91.26
N SER A 5 -39.19 35.60 -90.32
CA SER A 5 -38.44 34.54 -89.63
C SER A 5 -37.16 33.93 -90.25
N LEU A 6 -36.23 33.52 -89.37
CA LEU A 6 -35.72 32.13 -89.35
C LEU A 6 -35.15 31.75 -87.96
N ASN A 7 -35.27 30.46 -87.69
CA ASN A 7 -35.20 29.75 -86.42
C ASN A 7 -33.75 29.40 -86.04
N SER A 8 -33.35 29.64 -84.79
CA SER A 8 -32.18 29.04 -84.11
C SER A 8 -32.37 29.35 -82.62
N GLY A 9 -32.16 28.49 -81.65
CA GLY A 9 -31.47 27.22 -81.59
C GLY A 9 -31.48 26.86 -80.11
N ASP A 10 -32.09 25.72 -79.82
CA ASP A 10 -32.25 25.12 -78.50
C ASP A 10 -30.87 24.96 -77.83
N ARG A 11 -30.64 25.60 -76.67
CA ARG A 11 -29.44 25.40 -75.85
C ARG A 11 -29.82 24.57 -74.63
N THR A 12 -29.69 23.26 -74.77
CA THR A 12 -29.59 22.31 -73.66
C THR A 12 -28.39 22.66 -72.76
N PRO A 13 -28.52 22.60 -71.43
CA PRO A 13 -27.39 22.73 -70.53
C PRO A 13 -26.46 21.51 -70.64
N ILE A 14 -25.18 21.78 -70.83
CA ILE A 14 -24.11 20.77 -70.87
C ILE A 14 -23.99 20.17 -69.46
N ASN A 15 -24.41 18.90 -69.31
CA ASN A 15 -24.13 18.08 -68.14
C ASN A 15 -22.61 17.93 -67.97
N GLN A 16 -22.08 18.43 -66.86
CA GLN A 16 -20.76 18.02 -66.37
C GLN A 16 -20.81 16.53 -66.00
N PRO A 17 -19.85 15.70 -66.46
CA PRO A 17 -19.77 14.32 -66.00
C PRO A 17 -19.44 14.31 -64.50
N GLN A 18 -20.32 13.70 -63.71
CA GLN A 18 -20.11 13.38 -62.31
C GLN A 18 -18.76 12.65 -62.18
N GLY A 19 -17.80 13.28 -61.49
CA GLY A 19 -16.55 12.63 -61.13
C GLY A 19 -16.87 11.38 -60.33
N TYR A 20 -16.47 10.23 -60.86
CA TYR A 20 -16.49 8.96 -60.15
C TYR A 20 -15.78 9.15 -58.81
N GLY A 21 -16.55 9.09 -57.71
CA GLY A 21 -16.00 8.96 -56.38
C GLY A 21 -15.11 7.73 -56.38
N GLY A 22 -13.80 7.95 -56.18
CA GLY A 22 -12.86 6.85 -56.00
C GLY A 22 -13.38 5.91 -54.91
N PRO A 23 -13.12 4.59 -55.01
CA PRO A 23 -13.59 3.65 -54.00
C PRO A 23 -13.16 4.14 -52.61
N PRO A 24 -14.04 4.04 -51.59
CA PRO A 24 -13.65 4.40 -50.23
C PRO A 24 -12.35 3.66 -49.88
N PRO A 25 -11.38 4.32 -49.22
CA PRO A 25 -10.12 3.67 -48.88
C PRO A 25 -10.46 2.40 -48.09
N LEU A 26 -10.08 1.25 -48.64
CA LEU A 26 -10.25 -0.04 -47.97
C LEU A 26 -9.53 0.07 -46.62
N ARG A 27 -10.31 0.11 -45.53
CA ARG A 27 -9.79 0.01 -44.16
C ARG A 27 -9.07 -1.32 -44.08
N LYS A 28 -7.75 -1.29 -44.30
CA LYS A 28 -6.89 -2.47 -44.29
C LYS A 28 -7.06 -3.13 -42.92
N GLY A 29 -7.78 -4.24 -42.89
CA GLY A 29 -7.97 -5.04 -41.68
C GLY A 29 -6.60 -5.27 -41.07
N GLN A 30 -6.39 -4.76 -39.86
CA GLN A 30 -5.13 -4.97 -39.15
C GLN A 30 -5.07 -6.46 -38.82
N ASN A 31 -4.22 -7.22 -39.52
CA ASN A 31 -3.89 -8.59 -39.14
C ASN A 31 -3.18 -8.52 -37.77
N THR A 32 -3.94 -8.67 -36.69
CA THR A 32 -3.41 -8.79 -35.34
C THR A 32 -2.71 -10.13 -35.24
N ARG A 33 -1.40 -10.11 -34.98
CA ARG A 33 -0.64 -11.35 -34.81
C ARG A 33 -0.94 -11.91 -33.41
N PRO A 34 -0.97 -13.25 -33.22
CA PRO A 34 -1.18 -13.84 -31.90
C PRO A 34 -0.15 -13.35 -30.87
N ILE A 35 1.07 -13.00 -31.32
CA ILE A 35 2.11 -12.41 -30.47
C ILE A 35 1.73 -11.03 -29.93
N ASP A 36 1.01 -10.22 -30.71
CA ASP A 36 0.59 -8.88 -30.29
C ASP A 36 -0.41 -8.99 -29.13
N LEU A 37 -1.32 -9.95 -29.20
CA LEU A 37 -2.30 -10.23 -28.13
C LEU A 37 -1.64 -10.73 -26.85
N PHE A 38 -0.66 -11.62 -26.98
CA PHE A 38 0.11 -12.11 -25.84
C PHE A 38 0.84 -10.97 -25.13
N VAL A 39 1.46 -10.06 -25.90
CA VAL A 39 2.14 -8.87 -25.36
C VAL A 39 1.14 -7.91 -24.71
N THR A 40 -0.03 -7.68 -25.31
CA THR A 40 -1.07 -6.80 -24.74
C THR A 40 -1.62 -7.30 -23.40
N VAL A 41 -1.61 -8.62 -23.15
CA VAL A 41 -2.07 -9.19 -21.87
C VAL A 41 -0.93 -9.26 -20.85
N LEU A 42 0.23 -9.81 -21.23
CA LEU A 42 1.29 -10.08 -20.27
C LEU A 42 2.10 -8.86 -19.89
N LEU A 43 2.36 -7.94 -20.81
CA LEU A 43 3.24 -6.80 -20.52
C LEU A 43 2.64 -5.88 -19.44
N PRO A 44 1.36 -5.47 -19.49
CA PRO A 44 0.76 -4.69 -18.41
C PRO A 44 0.75 -5.42 -17.07
N TRP A 45 0.47 -6.73 -17.06
CA TRP A 45 0.51 -7.55 -15.85
C TRP A 45 1.92 -7.66 -15.24
N LEU A 46 2.95 -7.86 -16.07
CA LEU A 46 4.35 -7.90 -15.61
C LEU A 46 4.77 -6.55 -15.03
N VAL A 47 4.44 -5.44 -15.70
CA VAL A 47 4.75 -4.09 -15.20
C VAL A 47 4.01 -3.82 -13.89
N PHE A 48 2.72 -4.17 -13.79
CA PHE A 48 1.95 -4.06 -12.55
C PHE A 48 2.62 -4.82 -11.41
N THR A 49 2.89 -6.12 -11.62
CA THR A 49 3.46 -7.03 -10.61
C THR A 49 4.86 -6.57 -10.18
N LEU A 50 5.69 -6.13 -11.13
CA LEU A 50 7.01 -5.60 -10.84
C LEU A 50 6.92 -4.33 -10.00
N ILE A 51 6.13 -3.35 -10.41
CA ILE A 51 6.04 -2.06 -9.73
C ILE A 51 5.45 -2.23 -8.32
N VAL A 52 4.37 -2.99 -8.16
CA VAL A 52 3.80 -3.23 -6.82
C VAL A 52 4.79 -3.96 -5.91
N SER A 53 5.52 -4.96 -6.44
CA SER A 53 6.54 -5.68 -5.66
C SER A 53 7.71 -4.78 -5.26
N LEU A 54 8.14 -3.88 -6.15
CA LEU A 54 9.21 -2.91 -5.86
C LEU A 54 8.77 -1.90 -4.78
N PHE A 55 7.54 -1.40 -4.85
CA PHE A 55 7.00 -0.51 -3.81
C PHE A 55 6.86 -1.22 -2.46
N VAL A 56 6.47 -2.50 -2.44
CA VAL A 56 6.28 -3.25 -1.19
C VAL A 56 7.60 -3.68 -0.57
N PHE A 57 8.52 -4.27 -1.35
CA PHE A 57 9.69 -4.94 -0.80
C PHE A 57 10.99 -4.14 -0.90
N ALA A 58 11.12 -3.21 -1.85
CA ALA A 58 12.38 -2.53 -2.15
C ALA A 58 12.34 -1.01 -1.93
N TYR A 59 11.19 -0.45 -1.54
CA TYR A 59 11.02 1.01 -1.45
C TYR A 59 11.86 1.65 -0.35
N GLU A 60 11.90 1.05 0.85
CA GLU A 60 12.60 1.62 2.01
C GLU A 60 14.12 1.74 1.77
N GLU A 61 14.74 0.71 1.20
CA GLU A 61 16.18 0.68 0.94
C GLU A 61 16.57 1.31 -0.40
N PHE A 62 15.75 1.14 -1.44
CA PHE A 62 16.09 1.48 -2.83
C PHE A 62 15.09 2.44 -3.49
N ALA A 63 14.51 3.39 -2.75
CA ALA A 63 13.55 4.37 -3.27
C ALA A 63 13.98 5.02 -4.61
N PRO A 64 15.24 5.48 -4.82
CA PRO A 64 15.65 6.08 -6.10
C PRO A 64 15.51 5.13 -7.29
N LEU A 65 15.81 3.84 -7.09
CA LEU A 65 15.69 2.81 -8.12
C LEU A 65 14.21 2.54 -8.45
N VAL A 66 13.35 2.49 -7.44
CA VAL A 66 11.89 2.31 -7.63
C VAL A 66 11.32 3.46 -8.45
N TRP A 67 11.64 4.71 -8.09
CA TRP A 67 11.20 5.89 -8.84
C TRP A 67 11.78 5.93 -10.26
N ALA A 68 13.05 5.57 -10.44
CA ALA A 68 13.67 5.51 -11.77
C ALA A 68 12.99 4.48 -12.69
N LEU A 69 12.69 3.29 -12.18
CA LEU A 69 11.97 2.25 -12.92
C LEU A 69 10.52 2.63 -13.22
N LEU A 70 9.86 3.33 -12.30
CA LEU A 70 8.51 3.87 -12.52
C LEU A 70 8.51 4.91 -13.65
N VAL A 71 9.45 5.86 -13.62
CA VAL A 71 9.61 6.87 -14.68
C VAL A 71 9.92 6.20 -16.02
N ALA A 72 10.85 5.25 -16.04
CA ALA A 72 11.18 4.50 -17.26
C ALA A 72 9.97 3.75 -17.83
N SER A 73 9.19 3.08 -16.98
CA SER A 73 7.97 2.37 -17.38
C SER A 73 6.90 3.33 -17.91
N THR A 74 6.79 4.51 -17.31
CA THR A 74 5.86 5.57 -17.74
C THR A 74 6.27 6.14 -19.11
N LEU A 75 7.56 6.45 -19.29
CA LEU A 75 8.10 6.93 -20.57
C LEU A 75 7.92 5.89 -21.69
N LEU A 76 8.14 4.61 -21.38
CA LEU A 76 7.89 3.51 -22.32
C LEU A 76 6.41 3.44 -22.71
N ALA A 77 5.49 3.57 -21.75
CA ALA A 77 4.06 3.59 -22.02
C ALA A 77 3.65 4.78 -22.90
N LEU A 78 4.17 5.98 -22.60
CA LEU A 78 3.96 7.19 -23.42
C LEU A 78 4.53 7.04 -24.83
N LEU A 79 5.68 6.39 -24.98
CA LEU A 79 6.27 6.08 -26.29
C LEU A 79 5.33 5.17 -27.10
N PHE A 80 4.75 4.12 -26.49
CA PHE A 80 3.77 3.26 -27.15
C PHE A 80 2.51 4.04 -27.56
N VAL A 81 2.01 4.95 -26.72
CA VAL A 81 0.90 5.83 -27.06
C VAL A 81 1.26 6.76 -28.24
N ALA A 82 2.43 7.40 -28.20
CA ALA A 82 2.88 8.31 -29.26
C ALA A 82 3.08 7.59 -30.60
N MET A 83 3.72 6.42 -30.59
CA MET A 83 3.88 5.59 -31.79
C MET A 83 2.53 5.11 -32.33
N GLY A 84 1.61 4.72 -31.44
CA GLY A 84 0.27 4.32 -31.82
C GLY A 84 -0.54 5.43 -32.48
N GLY A 85 -0.41 6.67 -31.97
CA GLY A 85 -1.06 7.86 -32.52
C GLY A 85 -0.45 8.28 -33.86
N ALA A 86 0.87 8.34 -33.95
CA ALA A 86 1.59 8.76 -35.15
C ALA A 86 1.47 7.73 -36.31
N ALA A 87 1.50 6.43 -36.00
CA ALA A 87 1.43 5.37 -37.00
C ALA A 87 -0.01 4.85 -37.25
N GLY A 88 -1.02 5.35 -36.55
CA GLY A 88 -2.41 4.89 -36.64
C GLY A 88 -2.62 3.43 -36.23
N ARG A 89 -1.74 2.89 -35.37
CA ARG A 89 -1.75 1.48 -34.94
C ARG A 89 -2.49 1.33 -33.62
N ALA A 90 -3.77 0.94 -33.68
CA ALA A 90 -4.65 0.80 -32.52
C ALA A 90 -4.10 -0.13 -31.42
N TRP A 91 -3.34 -1.16 -31.78
CA TRP A 91 -2.74 -2.07 -30.79
C TRP A 91 -1.66 -1.40 -29.92
N HIS A 92 -0.85 -0.48 -30.46
CA HIS A 92 0.16 0.24 -29.69
C HIS A 92 -0.50 1.24 -28.72
N LEU A 93 -1.58 1.90 -29.18
CA LEU A 93 -2.38 2.80 -28.33
C LEU A 93 -2.99 2.04 -27.15
N THR A 94 -3.67 0.93 -27.42
CA THR A 94 -4.31 0.12 -26.37
C THR A 94 -3.28 -0.43 -25.39
N LEU A 95 -2.14 -0.94 -25.85
CA LEU A 95 -1.05 -1.38 -24.98
C LEU A 95 -0.55 -0.24 -24.07
N GLY A 96 -0.25 0.93 -24.64
CA GLY A 96 0.24 2.08 -23.88
C GLY A 96 -0.73 2.53 -22.79
N PHE A 97 -2.04 2.62 -23.10
CA PHE A 97 -3.07 2.95 -22.11
C PHE A 97 -3.22 1.88 -21.03
N LEU A 98 -3.14 0.59 -21.39
CA LEU A 98 -3.21 -0.50 -20.40
C LEU A 98 -2.03 -0.47 -19.44
N ILE A 99 -0.82 -0.18 -19.91
CA ILE A 99 0.34 -0.01 -19.03
C ILE A 99 0.15 1.20 -18.11
N LEU A 100 -0.31 2.35 -18.63
CA LEU A 100 -0.59 3.53 -17.80
C LEU A 100 -1.66 3.26 -16.74
N ALA A 101 -2.74 2.55 -17.10
CA ALA A 101 -3.77 2.13 -16.15
C ALA A 101 -3.20 1.19 -15.07
N SER A 102 -2.34 0.25 -15.47
CA SER A 102 -1.66 -0.68 -14.56
C SER A 102 -0.79 0.09 -13.55
N LEU A 103 0.00 1.05 -14.02
CA LEU A 103 0.82 1.91 -13.16
C LEU A 103 -0.05 2.74 -12.20
N GLY A 104 -1.16 3.30 -12.70
CA GLY A 104 -2.10 4.08 -11.90
C GLY A 104 -2.73 3.31 -10.75
N ILE A 105 -2.89 1.98 -10.88
CA ILE A 105 -3.39 1.10 -9.81
C ILE A 105 -2.24 0.60 -8.92
N ALA A 106 -1.09 0.25 -9.51
CA ALA A 106 0.05 -0.30 -8.77
C ALA A 106 0.62 0.66 -7.73
N ILE A 107 0.72 1.96 -8.03
CA ILE A 107 1.28 2.96 -7.13
C ILE A 107 0.47 3.09 -5.82
N PRO A 108 -0.83 3.44 -5.82
CA PRO A 108 -1.58 3.59 -4.58
C PRO A 108 -1.68 2.28 -3.80
N LEU A 109 -1.81 1.14 -4.50
CA LEU A 109 -1.86 -0.17 -3.85
C LEU A 109 -0.53 -0.52 -3.18
N GLY A 110 0.59 -0.31 -3.88
CA GLY A 110 1.93 -0.55 -3.34
C GLY A 110 2.19 0.31 -2.11
N LEU A 111 1.88 1.61 -2.18
CA LEU A 111 1.99 2.53 -1.04
C LEU A 111 1.05 2.12 0.12
N TYR A 112 -0.16 1.66 -0.16
CA TYR A 112 -1.08 1.19 0.88
C TYR A 112 -0.52 -0.02 1.63
N ILE A 113 0.00 -1.03 0.91
CA ILE A 113 0.60 -2.23 1.52
C ILE A 113 1.89 -1.86 2.27
N GLU A 114 2.70 -0.98 1.69
CA GLU A 114 3.95 -0.52 2.29
C GLU A 114 3.71 0.19 3.63
N ASN A 115 2.80 1.18 3.66
CA ASN A 115 2.49 1.92 4.88
C ASN A 115 1.76 1.08 5.93
N GLY A 116 0.93 0.13 5.49
CA GLY A 116 0.14 -0.70 6.40
C GLY A 116 0.90 -1.87 7.02
N TYR A 117 1.92 -2.39 6.34
CA TYR A 117 2.59 -3.63 6.75
C TYR A 117 4.12 -3.52 6.71
N MET A 118 4.69 -3.14 5.57
CA MET A 118 6.15 -3.27 5.37
C MET A 118 6.96 -2.23 6.12
N LYS A 119 6.46 -1.02 6.36
CA LYS A 119 7.14 -0.03 7.22
C LYS A 119 7.36 -0.55 8.62
N GLU A 120 6.32 -1.14 9.21
CA GLU A 120 6.41 -1.72 10.54
C GLU A 120 7.31 -2.96 10.55
N TYR A 121 7.23 -3.80 9.51
CA TYR A 121 8.15 -4.91 9.34
C TYR A 121 9.62 -4.44 9.35
N TRP A 122 9.97 -3.45 8.52
CA TRP A 122 11.34 -2.94 8.43
C TRP A 122 11.79 -2.24 9.71
N ARG A 123 10.87 -1.55 10.41
CA ARG A 123 11.15 -0.99 11.74
C ARG A 123 11.56 -2.09 12.72
N LEU A 124 10.84 -3.21 12.74
CA LEU A 124 11.14 -4.34 13.63
C LEU A 124 12.37 -5.14 13.18
N ASP A 125 12.62 -5.24 11.88
CA ASP A 125 13.75 -6.01 11.32
C ASP A 125 15.09 -5.30 11.48
N ASN A 126 15.12 -3.98 11.20
CA ASN A 126 16.32 -3.15 11.34
C ASN A 126 16.50 -2.56 12.75
N GLY A 127 15.52 -2.76 13.62
CA GLY A 127 15.47 -2.17 14.95
C GLY A 127 16.31 -2.90 16.00
N ALA A 128 16.60 -2.20 17.10
CA ALA A 128 17.33 -2.80 18.21
C ALA A 128 16.45 -3.79 18.99
N VAL A 129 17.01 -4.97 19.29
CA VAL A 129 16.39 -6.01 20.11
C VAL A 129 17.19 -6.17 21.39
N TYR A 130 16.56 -5.92 22.53
CA TYR A 130 17.19 -6.10 23.85
C TYR A 130 16.61 -7.33 24.53
N ARG A 131 17.47 -8.13 25.17
CA ARG A 131 17.09 -9.38 25.84
C ARG A 131 17.39 -9.34 27.31
N GLN A 132 16.58 -10.07 28.09
CA GLN A 132 16.68 -10.15 29.55
C GLN A 132 16.56 -8.76 30.20
N VAL A 133 15.69 -7.90 29.64
CA VAL A 133 15.46 -6.56 30.18
C VAL A 133 14.75 -6.66 31.52
N SER A 134 15.28 -5.99 32.54
CA SER A 134 14.60 -5.88 33.83
C SER A 134 13.57 -4.76 33.76
N PRO A 135 12.35 -4.96 34.32
CA PRO A 135 11.37 -3.87 34.44
C PRO A 135 11.88 -2.65 35.22
N SER A 136 12.94 -2.84 36.02
CA SER A 136 13.60 -1.81 36.82
C SER A 136 14.70 -1.05 36.06
N ASP A 137 15.10 -1.51 34.87
CA ASP A 137 16.17 -0.88 34.10
C ASP A 137 15.74 0.50 33.60
N PRO A 138 16.64 1.49 33.52
CA PRO A 138 16.31 2.81 33.02
C PRO A 138 15.75 2.75 31.59
N GLY A 139 14.53 3.24 31.37
CA GLY A 139 13.91 3.25 30.03
C GLY A 139 14.73 4.03 29.00
N ALA A 140 15.46 5.06 29.44
CA ALA A 140 16.38 5.84 28.60
C ALA A 140 17.53 5.00 27.99
N SER A 141 17.89 3.86 28.59
CA SER A 141 18.91 2.96 28.03
C SER A 141 18.39 2.10 26.87
N HIS A 142 17.07 2.07 26.66
CA HIS A 142 16.38 1.28 25.66
C HIS A 142 15.42 2.14 24.81
N SER A 143 15.72 3.43 24.63
CA SER A 143 14.85 4.35 23.91
C SER A 143 14.77 4.09 22.39
N ASP A 144 15.77 3.41 21.84
CA ASP A 144 15.87 2.98 20.43
C ASP A 144 15.42 1.52 20.22
N ALA A 145 14.96 0.86 21.29
CA ALA A 145 14.45 -0.49 21.20
C ALA A 145 13.22 -0.56 20.28
N THR A 146 13.13 -1.65 19.53
CA THR A 146 11.95 -2.02 18.76
C THR A 146 11.30 -3.27 19.33
N VAL A 147 12.12 -4.17 19.89
CA VAL A 147 11.69 -5.34 20.63
C VAL A 147 12.45 -5.40 21.96
N LEU A 148 11.70 -5.63 23.03
CA LEU A 148 12.20 -5.85 24.38
C LEU A 148 11.76 -7.23 24.84
N GLU A 149 12.69 -8.16 25.02
CA GLU A 149 12.45 -9.43 25.69
C GLU A 149 12.79 -9.26 27.18
N PHE A 150 11.76 -9.23 28.02
CA PHE A 150 11.91 -9.05 29.46
C PHE A 150 12.41 -10.33 30.14
N MET A 151 13.10 -10.14 31.27
CA MET A 151 13.56 -11.26 32.10
C MET A 151 12.38 -12.04 32.73
N GLN A 152 12.63 -13.30 33.10
CA GLN A 152 11.61 -14.10 33.78
C GLN A 152 11.11 -13.44 35.07
N GLY A 153 9.79 -13.45 35.27
CA GLY A 153 9.15 -12.82 36.42
C GLY A 153 8.80 -11.34 36.21
N ALA A 154 9.08 -10.78 35.03
CA ALA A 154 8.38 -9.60 34.55
C ALA A 154 6.93 -9.95 34.21
N PHE A 155 6.00 -9.05 34.49
CA PHE A 155 4.58 -9.19 34.15
C PHE A 155 3.94 -7.81 34.01
N VAL A 156 2.85 -7.74 33.27
CA VAL A 156 2.01 -6.53 33.21
C VAL A 156 1.13 -6.49 34.45
N ASP A 157 1.22 -5.40 35.24
CA ASP A 157 0.35 -5.23 36.40
C ASP A 157 -1.02 -4.72 35.98
N VAL A 158 -1.92 -5.66 35.71
CA VAL A 158 -3.29 -5.41 35.26
C VAL A 158 -4.17 -4.69 36.28
N GLN A 159 -3.78 -4.65 37.55
CA GLN A 159 -4.56 -4.00 38.62
C GLN A 159 -4.23 -2.51 38.72
N ARG A 160 -3.01 -2.13 38.33
CA ARG A 160 -2.53 -0.73 38.31
C ARG A 160 -2.64 -0.09 36.93
N SER A 161 -3.65 -0.48 36.15
CA SER A 161 -3.92 0.09 34.83
C SER A 161 -4.90 1.26 34.86
N VAL A 162 -4.84 2.12 33.85
CA VAL A 162 -5.76 3.25 33.66
C VAL A 162 -6.19 3.33 32.21
N GLY A 163 -7.49 3.59 32.00
CA GLY A 163 -8.07 3.93 30.71
C GLY A 163 -8.35 5.44 30.58
N TYR A 164 -7.71 6.10 29.62
CA TYR A 164 -7.97 7.50 29.27
C TYR A 164 -8.88 7.60 28.04
N MET A 165 -10.04 8.24 28.15
CA MET A 165 -10.94 8.39 27.01
C MET A 165 -10.74 9.72 26.29
N GLN A 166 -10.43 9.67 24.99
CA GLN A 166 -10.33 10.85 24.14
C GLN A 166 -10.86 10.54 22.73
N GLY A 167 -11.72 11.40 22.19
CA GLY A 167 -12.23 11.24 20.82
C GLY A 167 -12.98 9.94 20.54
N GLY A 168 -13.58 9.32 21.56
CA GLY A 168 -14.31 8.04 21.43
C GLY A 168 -13.43 6.79 21.53
N THR A 169 -12.11 6.93 21.72
CA THR A 169 -11.18 5.82 21.97
C THR A 169 -10.69 5.84 23.41
N VAL A 170 -10.64 4.68 24.05
CA VAL A 170 -10.04 4.50 25.39
C VAL A 170 -8.60 4.05 25.23
N TYR A 171 -7.65 4.90 25.62
CA TYR A 171 -6.23 4.64 25.64
C TYR A 171 -5.85 3.97 26.95
N CYS A 172 -5.48 2.70 26.87
CA CYS A 172 -5.19 1.84 28.00
C CYS A 172 -3.70 1.79 28.26
N VAL A 173 -3.31 1.92 29.53
CA VAL A 173 -1.92 1.77 29.97
C VAL A 173 -1.86 0.91 31.23
N ALA A 174 -0.86 0.05 31.33
CA ALA A 174 -0.57 -0.77 32.50
C ALA A 174 0.95 -0.86 32.72
N PRO A 175 1.46 -0.73 33.96
CA PRO A 175 2.88 -0.73 34.22
C PRO A 175 3.44 -2.15 34.11
N VAL A 176 4.59 -2.30 33.45
CA VAL A 176 5.34 -3.57 33.47
C VAL A 176 6.14 -3.60 34.77
N SER A 177 5.88 -4.61 35.60
CA SER A 177 6.48 -4.77 36.92
C SER A 177 7.27 -6.07 37.01
N GLY A 178 8.26 -6.09 37.90
CA GLY A 178 8.98 -7.31 38.27
C GLY A 178 8.58 -7.79 39.67
N ARG A 179 8.98 -9.02 40.03
CA ARG A 179 8.77 -9.58 41.38
C ARG A 179 9.52 -8.82 42.49
N LEU A 180 10.54 -8.05 42.14
CA LEU A 180 11.28 -7.23 43.09
C LEU A 180 10.51 -5.92 43.32
N ALA A 181 9.89 -5.82 44.49
CA ALA A 181 9.15 -4.63 44.91
C ALA A 181 10.10 -3.44 45.09
N GLY A 182 9.71 -2.26 44.58
CA GLY A 182 10.36 -0.98 44.89
C GLY A 182 11.13 -0.31 43.75
N ALA A 183 11.04 -0.81 42.51
CA ALA A 183 11.65 -0.13 41.36
C ALA A 183 10.72 0.94 40.74
N SER A 184 11.32 2.02 40.25
CA SER A 184 10.62 3.02 39.42
C SER A 184 10.08 2.34 38.16
N ILE A 185 8.81 2.58 37.82
CA ILE A 185 8.23 2.05 36.59
C ILE A 185 8.81 2.83 35.40
N GLN A 186 9.41 2.12 34.44
CA GLN A 186 9.97 2.73 33.23
C GLN A 186 9.28 2.23 31.95
N TYR A 187 8.65 1.07 32.01
CA TYR A 187 8.00 0.40 30.89
C TYR A 187 6.50 0.27 31.12
N TRP A 188 5.72 0.53 30.07
CA TRP A 188 4.27 0.54 30.13
C TRP A 188 3.69 -0.26 28.96
N ALA A 189 2.90 -1.27 29.27
CA ALA A 189 2.07 -1.95 28.28
C ALA A 189 0.91 -1.05 27.88
N VAL A 190 0.67 -0.90 26.57
CA VAL A 190 -0.36 0.00 26.04
C VAL A 190 -1.25 -0.67 25.02
N GLY A 191 -2.50 -0.21 24.93
CA GLY A 191 -3.48 -0.70 23.95
C GLY A 191 -4.72 0.19 23.87
N ASN A 192 -5.63 -0.10 22.95
CA ASN A 192 -6.85 0.70 22.75
C ASN A 192 -8.10 -0.14 23.03
N ASN A 193 -9.04 0.42 23.79
CA ASN A 193 -10.36 -0.16 24.09
C ASN A 193 -10.32 -1.57 24.73
N CYS A 194 -9.27 -1.86 25.51
CA CYS A 194 -9.01 -3.17 26.13
C CYS A 194 -8.72 -3.06 27.63
N CYS A 195 -9.29 -2.05 28.29
CA CYS A 195 -9.22 -1.85 29.74
C CYS A 195 -10.44 -1.08 30.25
N GLU A 196 -10.65 -1.14 31.57
CA GLU A 196 -11.61 -0.29 32.26
C GLU A 196 -11.03 1.08 32.61
N GLN A 197 -11.84 1.96 33.22
CA GLN A 197 -11.36 3.27 33.68
C GLN A 197 -10.17 3.14 34.65
N ARG A 198 -10.20 2.10 35.49
CA ARG A 198 -9.12 1.72 36.42
C ARG A 198 -9.08 0.20 36.54
N GLY A 199 -7.91 -0.39 36.42
CA GLY A 199 -7.73 -1.84 36.48
C GLY A 199 -8.24 -2.58 35.23
N ASN A 200 -8.17 -3.91 35.31
CA ASN A 200 -8.65 -4.85 34.29
C ASN A 200 -8.06 -4.60 32.89
N PHE A 201 -6.73 -4.58 32.78
CA PHE A 201 -6.04 -4.49 31.48
C PHE A 201 -6.01 -5.86 30.79
N LEU A 202 -6.58 -5.93 29.57
CA LEU A 202 -6.78 -7.16 28.81
C LEU A 202 -6.28 -7.02 27.35
N CYS A 203 -5.31 -6.14 27.12
CA CYS A 203 -4.77 -5.93 25.77
C CYS A 203 -3.77 -7.03 25.40
N ASP A 204 -3.84 -7.50 24.15
CA ASP A 204 -2.89 -8.43 23.54
C ASP A 204 -2.68 -9.71 24.38
N ASP A 205 -1.43 -10.17 24.52
CA ASP A 205 -1.13 -11.48 25.13
C ASP A 205 -0.91 -11.38 26.65
N VAL A 206 -1.54 -10.41 27.33
CA VAL A 206 -1.35 -10.20 28.79
C VAL A 206 -1.83 -11.39 29.64
N GLU A 207 -2.82 -12.14 29.16
CA GLU A 207 -3.31 -13.34 29.85
C GLU A 207 -2.36 -14.54 29.70
N ASP A 208 -1.45 -14.52 28.72
CA ASP A 208 -0.45 -15.56 28.55
C ASP A 208 0.70 -15.36 29.55
N ALA A 209 0.82 -16.27 30.51
CA ALA A 209 1.90 -16.27 31.49
C ALA A 209 3.29 -16.47 30.86
N GLY A 210 3.36 -16.98 29.62
CA GLY A 210 4.59 -17.10 28.83
C GLY A 210 4.98 -15.82 28.09
N ALA A 211 4.07 -14.83 27.99
CA ALA A 211 4.36 -13.59 27.29
C ALA A 211 5.32 -12.72 28.10
N LEU A 212 6.53 -12.55 27.55
CA LEU A 212 7.61 -11.74 28.12
C LEU A 212 8.22 -10.80 27.08
N SER A 213 7.59 -10.64 25.92
CA SER A 213 8.08 -9.75 24.86
C SER A 213 7.22 -8.49 24.78
N GLY A 214 7.86 -7.37 24.47
CA GLY A 214 7.20 -6.09 24.22
C GLY A 214 7.69 -5.50 22.91
N LEU A 215 6.77 -5.20 22.00
CA LEU A 215 7.08 -4.41 20.81
C LEU A 215 7.05 -2.94 21.22
N ALA A 216 8.17 -2.25 21.17
CA ALA A 216 8.22 -0.84 21.52
C ALA A 216 7.40 -0.04 20.50
N VAL A 217 6.52 0.83 20.99
CA VAL A 217 5.64 1.65 20.16
C VAL A 217 5.88 3.12 20.44
N HIS A 218 5.80 3.94 19.39
CA HIS A 218 5.88 5.39 19.57
C HIS A 218 4.57 5.89 20.18
N GLY A 219 4.65 6.40 21.40
CA GLY A 219 3.50 6.86 22.16
C GLY A 219 2.92 8.16 21.65
N ASP A 220 1.65 8.13 21.27
CA ASP A 220 0.81 9.32 21.15
C ASP A 220 0.73 10.07 22.50
N GLU A 221 0.47 11.37 22.45
CA GLU A 221 0.28 12.21 23.64
C GLU A 221 -0.88 11.70 24.52
N SER A 222 -1.86 11.03 23.93
CA SER A 222 -2.95 10.36 24.66
C SER A 222 -2.44 9.24 25.59
N PHE A 223 -1.50 8.42 25.12
CA PHE A 223 -0.89 7.38 25.96
C PHE A 223 0.01 7.99 27.04
N LYS A 224 0.78 9.03 26.73
CA LYS A 224 1.58 9.75 27.74
C LYS A 224 0.69 10.38 28.82
N THR A 225 -0.48 10.91 28.42
CA THR A 225 -1.48 11.44 29.35
C THR A 225 -2.05 10.33 30.23
N ALA A 226 -2.39 9.18 29.65
CA ALA A 226 -2.83 8.01 30.40
C ALA A 226 -1.78 7.53 31.41
N VAL A 227 -0.49 7.48 31.02
CA VAL A 227 0.62 7.15 31.93
C VAL A 227 0.69 8.12 33.10
N ARG A 228 0.67 9.44 32.85
CA ARG A 228 0.68 10.45 33.92
C ARG A 228 -0.49 10.31 34.88
N MET A 229 -1.67 9.94 34.38
CA MET A 229 -2.82 9.65 35.24
C MET A 229 -2.62 8.40 36.07
N ALA A 230 -2.08 7.32 35.50
CA ALA A 230 -1.77 6.09 36.25
C ALA A 230 -0.74 6.35 37.35
N GLU A 231 0.31 7.13 37.05
CA GLU A 231 1.31 7.55 38.03
C GLU A 231 0.68 8.30 39.20
N SER A 232 -0.25 9.22 38.92
CA SER A 232 -0.96 9.98 39.96
C SER A 232 -2.02 9.17 40.72
N VAL A 233 -2.70 8.22 40.08
CA VAL A 233 -3.79 7.45 40.71
C VAL A 233 -3.24 6.38 41.66
N TYR A 234 -2.08 5.82 41.33
CA TYR A 234 -1.47 4.71 42.07
C TYR A 234 -0.19 5.12 42.81
N ASP A 235 0.07 6.41 42.95
CA ASP A 235 1.26 6.99 43.61
C ASP A 235 2.58 6.33 43.15
N LEU A 236 2.70 6.10 41.84
CA LEU A 236 3.88 5.47 41.25
C LEU A 236 4.99 6.51 41.09
N SER A 237 6.23 6.08 41.29
CA SER A 237 7.38 6.93 41.00
C SER A 237 7.35 7.30 39.51
N PRO A 238 7.38 8.59 39.14
CA PRO A 238 7.27 9.00 37.76
C PRO A 238 8.38 8.38 36.93
N SER A 239 8.00 7.91 35.76
CA SER A 239 8.91 7.41 34.74
C SER A 239 9.92 8.52 34.42
N SER A 240 11.17 8.17 34.08
CA SER A 240 12.12 9.18 33.58
C SER A 240 11.55 9.90 32.35
N THR A 241 12.13 11.04 31.96
CA THR A 241 11.63 12.05 30.99
C THR A 241 10.77 11.57 29.80
N SER A 242 10.93 10.32 29.34
CA SER A 242 10.01 9.62 28.45
C SER A 242 9.83 8.15 28.85
N PRO A 243 8.61 7.69 29.23
CA PRO A 243 8.33 6.28 29.46
C PRO A 243 8.44 5.47 28.16
N VAL A 244 8.95 4.24 28.25
CA VAL A 244 8.97 3.31 27.12
C VAL A 244 7.63 2.61 27.05
N LEU A 245 6.91 2.81 25.94
CA LEU A 245 5.62 2.17 25.70
C LEU A 245 5.83 0.91 24.89
N VAL A 246 5.16 -0.17 25.28
CA VAL A 246 5.25 -1.46 24.61
C VAL A 246 3.87 -2.04 24.33
N LYS A 247 3.73 -2.71 23.21
CA LYS A 247 2.63 -3.64 22.96
C LYS A 247 3.07 -5.02 23.46
N TRP A 248 2.36 -5.58 24.44
CA TRP A 248 2.74 -6.83 25.07
C TRP A 248 2.45 -8.02 24.17
N THR A 249 3.41 -8.94 24.00
CA THR A 249 3.23 -10.10 23.14
C THR A 249 4.02 -11.32 23.62
N SER A 250 3.48 -12.49 23.30
CA SER A 250 4.13 -13.79 23.47
C SER A 250 5.28 -14.00 22.48
N ASP A 251 5.11 -13.54 21.24
CA ASP A 251 6.06 -13.78 20.15
C ASP A 251 6.14 -12.57 19.20
N ALA A 252 7.15 -11.73 19.44
CA ALA A 252 7.47 -10.60 18.57
C ALA A 252 7.91 -11.05 17.16
N GLY A 253 8.52 -12.24 17.04
CA GLY A 253 8.94 -12.82 15.76
C GLY A 253 7.74 -13.20 14.91
N ALA A 254 6.77 -13.92 15.49
CA ALA A 254 5.54 -14.29 14.80
C ALA A 254 4.73 -13.07 14.34
N TYR A 255 4.70 -11.99 15.14
CA TYR A 255 4.08 -10.73 14.73
C TYR A 255 4.78 -10.14 13.49
N LYS A 256 6.11 -10.06 13.50
CA LYS A 256 6.90 -9.58 12.36
C LYS A 256 6.69 -10.44 11.11
N ASP A 257 6.75 -11.77 11.25
CA ASP A 257 6.55 -12.71 10.14
C ASP A 257 5.13 -12.62 9.58
N GLY A 258 4.15 -12.33 10.43
CA GLY A 258 2.76 -12.06 10.05
C GLY A 258 2.61 -10.82 9.16
N LEU A 259 3.35 -9.73 9.44
CA LEU A 259 3.36 -8.52 8.60
C LEU A 259 3.89 -8.83 7.20
N TRP A 260 5.03 -9.52 7.12
CA TRP A 260 5.64 -9.92 5.85
C TRP A 260 4.71 -10.84 5.05
N THR A 261 4.17 -11.87 5.70
CA THR A 261 3.28 -12.84 5.07
C THR A 261 2.02 -12.18 4.55
N SER A 262 1.42 -11.26 5.31
CA SER A 262 0.24 -10.50 4.89
C SER A 262 0.53 -9.63 3.68
N ALA A 263 1.65 -8.91 3.67
CA ALA A 263 2.06 -8.10 2.52
C ALA A 263 2.29 -8.96 1.27
N ALA A 264 3.01 -10.09 1.41
CA ALA A 264 3.27 -11.01 0.31
C ALA A 264 1.98 -11.62 -0.27
N VAL A 265 1.05 -12.05 0.59
CA VAL A 265 -0.25 -12.58 0.17
C VAL A 265 -1.07 -11.52 -0.58
N LEU A 266 -1.09 -10.27 -0.10
CA LEU A 266 -1.79 -9.17 -0.79
C LEU A 266 -1.19 -8.86 -2.17
N VAL A 267 0.13 -8.91 -2.31
CA VAL A 267 0.81 -8.77 -3.60
C VAL A 267 0.44 -9.91 -4.55
N VAL A 268 0.45 -11.16 -4.08
CA VAL A 268 0.07 -12.32 -4.91
C VAL A 268 -1.38 -12.23 -5.36
N ILE A 269 -2.31 -11.96 -4.44
CA ILE A 269 -3.74 -11.83 -4.74
C ILE A 269 -3.97 -10.71 -5.76
N SER A 270 -3.41 -9.52 -5.53
CA SER A 270 -3.57 -8.38 -6.45
C SER A 270 -2.96 -8.67 -7.83
N SER A 271 -1.84 -9.37 -7.89
CA SER A 271 -1.21 -9.78 -9.16
C SER A 271 -2.07 -10.76 -9.95
N ILE A 272 -2.73 -11.71 -9.27
CA ILE A 272 -3.68 -12.65 -9.90
C ILE A 272 -4.93 -11.90 -10.40
N VAL A 273 -5.49 -11.02 -9.59
CA VAL A 273 -6.66 -10.21 -9.98
C VAL A 273 -6.33 -9.35 -11.20
N HIS A 274 -5.17 -8.71 -11.21
CA HIS A 274 -4.72 -7.89 -12.33
C HIS A 274 -4.45 -8.72 -13.60
N LEU A 275 -3.96 -9.96 -13.47
CA LEU A 275 -3.81 -10.88 -14.60
C LEU A 275 -5.17 -11.17 -15.25
N VAL A 276 -6.18 -11.49 -14.43
CA VAL A 276 -7.55 -11.74 -14.92
C VAL A 276 -8.11 -10.50 -15.62
N ALA A 277 -7.93 -9.31 -15.04
CA ALA A 277 -8.34 -8.05 -15.67
C ALA A 277 -7.63 -7.79 -17.01
N SER A 278 -6.33 -8.11 -17.08
CA SER A 278 -5.53 -7.97 -18.31
C SER A 278 -5.99 -8.94 -19.41
N MET A 279 -6.34 -10.18 -19.04
CA MET A 279 -6.92 -11.17 -19.97
C MET A 279 -8.28 -10.71 -20.51
N LEU A 280 -9.15 -10.16 -19.65
CA LEU A 280 -10.45 -9.61 -20.07
C LEU A 280 -10.27 -8.41 -21.01
N ALA A 281 -9.36 -7.50 -20.68
CA ALA A 281 -9.02 -6.36 -21.54
C ALA A 281 -8.53 -6.83 -22.92
N GLY A 282 -7.60 -7.78 -22.95
CA GLY A 282 -7.10 -8.37 -24.20
C GLY A 282 -8.22 -9.01 -25.03
N PHE A 283 -9.13 -9.76 -24.42
CA PHE A 283 -10.28 -10.37 -25.10
C PHE A 283 -11.24 -9.33 -25.69
N ILE A 284 -11.50 -8.26 -24.95
CA ILE A 284 -12.32 -7.13 -25.42
C ILE A 284 -11.65 -6.45 -26.61
N THR A 285 -10.34 -6.18 -26.54
CA THR A 285 -9.57 -5.58 -27.63
C THR A 285 -9.64 -6.43 -28.91
N VAL A 286 -9.52 -7.76 -28.80
CA VAL A 286 -9.70 -8.69 -29.93
C VAL A 286 -11.07 -8.53 -30.56
N ARG A 287 -12.14 -8.53 -29.74
CA ARG A 287 -13.52 -8.42 -30.24
C ARG A 287 -13.83 -7.09 -30.91
N TYR A 288 -13.23 -5.99 -30.46
CA TYR A 288 -13.40 -4.68 -31.08
C TYR A 288 -12.57 -4.49 -32.35
N LEU A 289 -11.38 -5.11 -32.44
CA LEU A 289 -10.51 -5.01 -33.61
C LEU A 289 -10.92 -5.95 -34.76
N LEU A 290 -11.60 -7.06 -34.46
CA LEU A 290 -12.12 -8.01 -35.45
C LEU A 290 -13.50 -7.62 -36.02
N LYS A 291 -14.12 -6.53 -35.54
CA LYS A 291 -15.36 -5.95 -36.10
C LYS A 291 -15.05 -4.73 -36.97
#